data_AF-A0A8T4S7G8-F1
#
_entry.id   AF-A0A8T4S7G8-F1
#
_cell.length_a   1.000
_cell.length_b   1.000
_cell.length_c   1.000
_cell.angle_alpha   90.00
_cell.angle_beta   90.00
_cell.angle_gamma   90.00
#
_symmetry.space_group_name_H-M   'P 1'
#
loop_
_entity.id
_entity.type
_entity.pdbx_description
1 polymer ?
#
loop_
_entity_poly.entity_id
_entity_poly.type
_entity_poly.pdbx_seq_one_letter_code
_entity_poly.pdbx_strand_id
1 'polypeptide(L)'
;MKVLKDFDNKLCSREEYTIEVNHLNNRTPNITEIRKKIAEITSSKEDLISVRGTYTKYGFGKSVTYAYIYKDREAYNKFELDNKKKKNDKKEKAKKQVSK
;
A
#
# COMPACT_ATOMS: atom_id res chain seq x y z
N MET A 1 14.36 7.09 2.45
CA MET A 1 13.08 6.92 1.73
C MET A 1 12.75 8.27 1.14
N LYS A 2 12.48 8.36 -0.17
CA LYS A 2 12.25 9.65 -0.84
C LYS A 2 10.81 9.70 -1.32
N VAL A 3 10.06 10.72 -0.93
CA VAL A 3 8.73 10.97 -1.51
C VAL A 3 8.96 11.60 -2.89
N LEU A 4 8.45 10.97 -3.95
CA LEU A 4 8.57 11.47 -5.32
C LEU A 4 7.41 12.39 -5.70
N LYS A 5 6.18 12.01 -5.31
CA LYS A 5 4.96 12.71 -5.66
C LYS A 5 3.94 12.56 -4.54
N ASP A 6 3.38 13.69 -4.13
CA ASP A 6 2.19 13.81 -3.31
C ASP A 6 1.03 14.31 -4.19
N PHE A 7 -0.15 13.73 -4.00
CA PHE A 7 -1.38 14.18 -4.63
C PHE A 7 -2.52 14.13 -3.62
N ASP A 8 -3.05 15.29 -3.23
CA ASP A 8 -4.23 15.37 -2.35
C ASP A 8 -5.50 15.16 -3.17
N ASN A 9 -6.12 13.99 -3.02
CA ASN A 9 -7.38 13.66 -3.68
C ASN A 9 -8.56 13.92 -2.73
N LYS A 10 -9.12 15.13 -2.83
CA LYS A 10 -10.26 15.60 -2.02
C LYS A 10 -11.53 14.78 -2.22
N LEU A 11 -11.75 14.19 -3.40
CA LEU A 11 -12.96 13.39 -3.70
C LEU A 11 -13.00 12.07 -2.92
N CYS A 12 -11.83 11.49 -2.67
CA CYS A 12 -11.69 10.22 -1.98
C CYS A 12 -11.18 10.39 -0.54
N SER A 13 -11.06 11.64 -0.07
CA SER A 13 -10.49 12.01 1.24
C SER A 13 -9.17 11.27 1.53
N ARG A 14 -8.30 11.17 0.52
CA ARG A 14 -7.02 10.46 0.61
C ARG A 14 -5.89 11.24 -0.04
N GLU A 15 -4.71 11.09 0.51
CA GLU A 15 -3.46 11.58 -0.07
C GLU A 15 -2.74 10.39 -0.70
N GLU A 16 -2.37 10.56 -1.96
CA GLU A 16 -1.65 9.55 -2.73
C GLU A 16 -0.17 9.87 -2.75
N TYR A 17 0.62 8.92 -2.27
CA TYR A 17 2.07 9.04 -2.17
C TYR A 17 2.75 8.02 -3.07
N THR A 18 3.66 8.51 -3.91
CA THR A 18 4.64 7.68 -4.61
C THR A 18 5.97 7.80 -3.89
N ILE A 19 6.49 6.68 -3.38
CA ILE A 19 7.65 6.68 -2.48
C ILE A 19 8.75 5.75 -2.99
N GLU A 20 9.97 6.26 -3.09
CA GLU A 20 11.18 5.50 -3.36
C GLU A 20 11.74 4.91 -2.06
N VAL A 21 11.84 3.59 -2.03
CA VAL A 21 12.48 2.82 -0.97
C VAL A 21 13.77 2.22 -1.50
N ASN A 22 14.89 2.81 -1.08
CA ASN A 22 16.22 2.29 -1.34
C ASN A 22 16.51 1.19 -0.29
N HIS A 23 16.81 -0.02 -0.77
CA HIS A 23 17.12 -1.17 0.07
C HIS A 23 18.34 -1.91 -0.50
N LEU A 24 19.43 -1.17 -0.70
CA LEU A 24 20.69 -1.71 -1.23
C LEU A 24 21.17 -2.87 -0.34
N ASN A 25 21.47 -4.01 -0.95
CA ASN A 25 21.91 -5.28 -0.30
C ASN A 25 20.90 -5.96 0.64
N ASN A 26 19.69 -5.43 0.78
CA ASN A 26 18.65 -6.03 1.60
C ASN A 26 17.54 -6.64 0.72
N ARG A 27 16.74 -7.52 1.33
CA ARG A 27 15.52 -8.04 0.70
C ARG A 27 14.55 -6.90 0.42
N THR A 28 13.68 -7.09 -0.57
CA THR A 28 12.50 -6.24 -0.77
C THR A 28 11.78 -6.03 0.57
N PRO A 29 11.59 -4.77 1.01
CA PRO A 29 11.03 -4.48 2.32
C PRO A 29 9.59 -4.98 2.42
N ASN A 30 9.21 -5.44 3.61
CA ASN A 30 7.87 -5.98 3.84
C ASN A 30 6.83 -4.84 3.91
N ILE A 31 5.57 -5.16 3.63
CA ILE A 31 4.47 -4.20 3.65
C ILE A 31 4.32 -3.55 5.03
N THR A 32 4.48 -4.32 6.10
CA THR A 32 4.42 -3.82 7.49
C THR A 32 5.53 -2.82 7.81
N GLU A 33 6.75 -3.09 7.36
CA GLU A 33 7.89 -2.19 7.55
C GLU A 33 7.73 -0.90 6.74
N ILE A 34 7.24 -1.01 5.51
CA ILE A 34 6.93 0.14 4.66
C ILE A 34 5.86 1.00 5.33
N ARG A 35 4.81 0.39 5.87
CA ARG A 35 3.73 1.10 6.57
C ARG A 35 4.24 1.89 7.77
N LYS A 36 5.11 1.28 8.60
CA LYS A 36 5.74 1.95 9.74
C LYS A 36 6.57 3.16 9.32
N LYS A 37 7.44 2.98 8.32
CA LYS A 37 8.27 4.08 7.80
C LYS A 37 7.45 5.21 7.20
N ILE A 38 6.33 4.90 6.55
CA ILE A 38 5.41 5.93 6.03
C ILE A 38 4.72 6.66 7.18
N ALA A 39 4.29 5.95 8.23
CA ALA A 39 3.69 6.55 9.42
C ALA A 39 4.66 7.54 10.09
N GLU A 40 5.94 7.18 10.20
CA GLU A 40 6.99 8.06 10.74
C GLU A 40 7.19 9.33 9.88
N ILE A 41 7.22 9.18 8.55
CA ILE A 41 7.45 10.31 7.63
C ILE A 41 6.24 11.26 7.60
N THR A 42 5.03 10.72 7.54
CA THR A 42 3.81 11.53 7.41
C THR A 42 3.20 11.91 8.77
N SER A 43 3.74 11.40 9.88
CA SER A 43 3.13 11.55 11.23
C SER A 43 1.68 11.07 11.30
N SER A 44 1.31 10.14 10.43
CA SER A 44 -0.05 9.60 10.29
C SER A 44 -0.19 8.27 11.04
N LYS A 45 -1.39 7.96 11.51
CA LYS A 45 -1.67 6.67 12.17
C LYS A 45 -1.52 5.52 11.17
N GLU A 46 -0.84 4.45 11.59
CA GLU A 46 -0.66 3.25 10.77
C GLU A 46 -1.99 2.75 10.20
N ASP A 47 -3.04 2.72 11.03
CA ASP A 47 -4.39 2.25 10.67
C ASP A 47 -4.98 2.90 9.41
N LEU A 48 -4.65 4.16 9.13
CA LEU A 48 -5.18 4.93 8.01
C LEU A 48 -4.31 4.81 6.75
N ILE A 49 -3.18 4.12 6.82
CA ILE A 49 -2.24 3.93 5.71
C ILE A 49 -2.54 2.60 5.02
N SER A 50 -2.85 2.67 3.72
CA SER A 50 -2.98 1.49 2.85
C SER A 50 -1.85 1.47 1.81
N VAL A 51 -1.15 0.35 1.71
CA VAL A 51 -0.09 0.13 0.72
C VAL A 51 -0.67 -0.64 -0.45
N ARG A 52 -0.74 -0.01 -1.63
CA ARG A 52 -1.39 -0.61 -2.81
C ARG A 52 -0.51 -1.69 -3.46
N GLY A 53 0.78 -1.41 -3.54
CA GLY A 53 1.76 -2.29 -4.16
C GLY A 53 3.15 -1.66 -4.19
N THR A 54 4.16 -2.53 -4.20
CA THR A 54 5.57 -2.17 -4.26
C THR A 54 6.17 -2.78 -5.51
N TYR A 55 6.75 -1.95 -6.37
CA TYR A 55 7.39 -2.35 -7.63
C TYR A 55 8.89 -2.18 -7.49
N THR A 56 9.61 -3.30 -7.51
CA THR A 56 11.07 -3.32 -7.40
C THR A 56 11.70 -3.35 -8.79
N LYS A 57 12.65 -2.45 -9.05
CA LYS A 57 13.44 -2.50 -10.29
C LYS A 57 14.55 -3.54 -10.14
N TYR A 58 14.60 -4.50 -11.06
CA TYR A 58 15.59 -5.57 -11.04
C TYR A 58 17.02 -5.01 -11.07
N GLY A 59 17.91 -5.59 -10.24
CA GLY A 59 19.33 -5.25 -10.18
C GLY A 59 19.71 -3.91 -9.54
N PHE A 60 18.74 -3.03 -9.20
CA PHE A 60 19.04 -1.68 -8.73
C PHE A 60 18.88 -1.48 -7.22
N GLY A 61 18.31 -2.46 -6.49
CA GLY A 61 18.06 -2.35 -5.05
C GLY A 61 17.08 -1.22 -4.67
N LYS A 62 16.21 -0.83 -5.62
CA LYS A 62 15.24 0.25 -5.47
C LYS A 62 13.83 -0.23 -5.72
N SER A 63 12.93 0.20 -4.85
CA SER A 63 11.50 -0.09 -4.92
C SER A 63 10.71 1.20 -4.97
N VAL A 64 9.75 1.29 -5.87
CA VAL A 64 8.73 2.33 -5.88
C VAL A 64 7.49 1.76 -5.23
N THR A 65 7.02 2.41 -4.15
CA THR A 65 5.79 2.02 -3.46
C THR A 65 4.71 3.08 -3.65
N TYR A 66 3.50 2.61 -3.92
CA TYR A 66 2.31 3.44 -3.95
C TYR A 66 1.54 3.25 -2.64
N ALA A 67 1.33 4.35 -1.93
CA ALA A 67 0.62 4.37 -0.66
C ALA A 67 -0.53 5.39 -0.68
N TYR A 68 -1.62 5.05 -0.01
CA TYR A 68 -2.75 5.92 0.22
C TYR A 68 -2.87 6.19 1.71
N ILE A 69 -2.93 7.46 2.07
CA ILE A 69 -3.11 7.92 3.45
C ILE A 69 -4.49 8.55 3.52
N TYR A 70 -5.37 7.96 4.31
CA TYR A 70 -6.75 8.43 4.45
C TYR A 70 -6.85 9.42 5.60
N LYS A 71 -7.65 10.48 5.42
CA LYS A 71 -7.95 11.45 6.49
C LYS A 71 -8.94 10.86 7.50
N ASP A 72 -9.89 10.06 7.02
CA ASP A 72 -10.96 9.46 7.82
C ASP A 72 -10.98 7.93 7.78
N ARG A 73 -11.39 7.33 8.91
CA ARG A 73 -11.56 5.88 9.04
C ARG A 73 -12.75 5.34 8.24
N GLU A 74 -13.78 6.16 8.05
CA GLU A 74 -14.95 5.81 7.25
C GLU A 74 -14.60 5.70 5.76
N ALA A 75 -13.84 6.68 5.25
CA ALA A 75 -13.32 6.65 3.89
C ALA A 75 -12.42 5.42 3.69
N TYR A 76 -11.50 5.16 4.63
CA TYR A 76 -10.67 3.96 4.61
C TYR A 76 -11.52 2.69 4.49
N ASN A 77 -12.52 2.52 5.36
CA ASN A 77 -13.38 1.33 5.34
C ASN A 77 -14.18 1.19 4.04
N LYS A 78 -14.75 2.28 3.51
CA LYS A 78 -15.54 2.25 2.27
C LYS A 78 -14.72 1.76 1.08
N PHE A 79 -13.49 2.28 0.93
CA PHE A 79 -12.64 1.94 -0.20
C PHE A 79 -11.87 0.61 -0.01
N GLU A 80 -11.53 0.23 1.22
CA GLU A 80 -10.83 -1.03 1.52
C GLU A 80 -11.77 -2.23 1.65
N LEU A 81 -13.05 -2.06 2.02
CA LEU A 81 -14.02 -3.17 2.04
C LEU A 81 -14.14 -3.82 0.65
N ASP A 82 -14.15 -2.99 -0.38
CA ASP A 82 -14.25 -3.41 -1.77
C ASP A 82 -13.03 -4.25 -2.19
N ASN A 83 -11.83 -3.85 -1.75
CA ASN A 83 -10.59 -4.57 -2.01
C ASN A 83 -10.49 -5.89 -1.24
N LYS A 84 -10.93 -5.93 0.03
CA LYS A 84 -10.96 -7.16 0.84
C LYS A 84 -11.96 -8.18 0.31
N LYS A 85 -13.17 -7.75 -0.08
CA LYS A 85 -14.17 -8.61 -0.73
C LYS A 85 -13.59 -9.25 -2.01
N LYS A 86 -13.05 -8.44 -2.93
CA LYS A 86 -12.41 -8.93 -4.17
C LYS A 86 -11.28 -9.96 -3.95
N LYS A 87 -10.48 -9.81 -2.87
CA LYS A 87 -9.45 -10.81 -2.51
C LYS A 87 -10.05 -12.10 -1.96
N ASN A 88 -11.09 -12.02 -1.13
CA ASN A 88 -11.78 -13.19 -0.60
C ASN A 88 -12.53 -13.95 -1.70
N ASP A 89 -13.26 -13.25 -2.58
CA ASP A 89 -13.92 -13.83 -3.75
C ASP A 89 -12.95 -14.56 -4.68
N LYS A 90 -11.74 -14.01 -4.90
CA LYS A 90 -10.68 -14.68 -5.66
C LYS A 90 -10.15 -15.94 -4.95
N LYS A 91 -9.96 -15.89 -3.63
CA LYS A 91 -9.53 -17.07 -2.86
C LYS A 91 -10.56 -18.19 -2.88
N GLU A 92 -11.85 -17.86 -2.84
CA GLU A 92 -12.91 -18.86 -2.87
C GLU A 92 -13.02 -19.53 -4.25
N LYS A 93 -12.87 -18.77 -5.32
CA LYS A 93 -12.82 -19.30 -6.70
C LYS A 93 -11.59 -20.19 -6.95
N ALA A 94 -10.45 -19.84 -6.37
CA ALA A 94 -9.24 -20.67 -6.47
C ALA A 94 -9.38 -22.02 -5.74
N LYS A 95 -10.00 -22.05 -4.56
CA LYS A 95 -10.27 -23.31 -3.83
C LYS A 95 -11.24 -24.23 -4.59
N LYS A 96 -12.27 -23.68 -5.21
CA LYS A 96 -13.25 -24.45 -6.02
C LYS A 96 -12.64 -25.08 -7.28
N GLN A 97 -11.60 -24.46 -7.88
CA GLN A 97 -10.91 -25.03 -9.05
C GLN A 97 -9.90 -26.13 -8.72
N VAL A 98 -9.30 -26.11 -7.53
CA VAL A 98 -8.36 -27.15 -7.08
C VAL A 98 -9.09 -28.42 -6.59
N SER A 99 -10.40 -28.32 -6.33
CA SER A 99 -11.24 -29.42 -5.83
C SER A 99 -12.00 -30.16 -6.95
N LYS A 100 -11.70 -29.88 -8.22
CA LYS A 100 -12.34 -30.47 -9.40
C LYS A 100 -11.27 -31.03 -10.33
#